data_AF-E6YSS0-F1
#
_entry.id   AF-E6YSS0-F1
#
_cell.length_a   1.000
_cell.length_b   1.000
_cell.length_c   1.000
_cell.angle_alpha   90.00
_cell.angle_beta   90.00
_cell.angle_gamma   90.00
#
_symmetry.space_group_name_H-M   'P 1'
#
loop_
_entity.id
_entity.type
_entity.pdbx_description
1 polymer ?
#
loop_
_entity_poly.entity_id
_entity_poly.type
_entity_poly.pdbx_seq_one_letter_code
_entity_poly.pdbx_strand_id
1 'polypeptide(L)'
;MLKKLRILFLNILFLFSAFEWAKADFRVCNTTQEAVGIAIGYRTVSNWVSEGWWIVPTTECKTLIDGPLESRFYYLYVENTRKKGSGIGKVMMCVQDSQFTIEGIHNCFVRGFQRVEFEEIDTGDQTNWMVQLTDEPVLHDSIAPKSASISKVTSTPIFALSAKPLSIPNSVSAPTFVPPKSSS
;
A
#
# COMPACT_ATOMS: atom_id res chain seq x y z
N MET A 1 18.99 -61.77 -2.34
CA MET A 1 19.60 -60.42 -2.22
C MET A 1 19.03 -59.41 -3.24
N LEU A 2 18.89 -59.78 -4.52
CA LEU A 2 18.41 -58.86 -5.59
C LEU A 2 16.99 -58.26 -5.39
N LYS A 3 16.07 -59.01 -4.76
CA LYS A 3 14.68 -58.56 -4.50
C LYS A 3 14.58 -57.49 -3.39
N LYS A 4 15.46 -57.56 -2.36
CA LYS A 4 15.58 -56.53 -1.31
C LYS A 4 16.19 -55.24 -1.88
N LEU A 5 17.17 -55.37 -2.79
CA LEU A 5 17.78 -54.23 -3.49
C LEU A 5 16.79 -53.50 -4.39
N ARG A 6 15.88 -54.24 -5.06
CA ARG A 6 14.83 -53.67 -5.93
C ARG A 6 13.74 -52.94 -5.15
N ILE A 7 13.37 -53.42 -3.96
CA ILE A 7 12.44 -52.74 -3.04
C ILE A 7 13.08 -51.47 -2.45
N LEU A 8 14.37 -51.53 -2.09
CA LEU A 8 15.11 -50.37 -1.59
C LEU A 8 15.20 -49.26 -2.67
N PHE A 9 15.49 -49.63 -3.92
CA PHE A 9 15.53 -48.69 -5.04
C PHE A 9 14.18 -48.04 -5.32
N LEU A 10 13.06 -48.78 -5.25
CA LEU A 10 11.72 -48.20 -5.42
C LEU A 10 11.36 -47.21 -4.31
N ASN A 11 11.76 -47.48 -3.06
CA ASN A 11 11.51 -46.57 -1.93
C ASN A 11 12.36 -45.29 -2.02
N ILE A 12 13.62 -45.42 -2.47
CA ILE A 12 14.50 -44.27 -2.68
C ILE A 12 13.98 -43.39 -3.84
N LEU A 13 13.53 -43.99 -4.95
CA LEU A 13 13.01 -43.24 -6.09
C LEU A 13 11.71 -42.48 -5.76
N PHE A 14 10.87 -43.01 -4.86
CA PHE A 14 9.65 -42.36 -4.38
C PHE A 14 9.91 -41.20 -3.39
N LEU A 15 11.10 -41.14 -2.80
CA LEU A 15 11.52 -40.07 -1.88
C LEU A 15 12.09 -38.83 -2.61
N PHE A 16 12.47 -38.93 -3.89
CA PHE A 16 13.06 -37.82 -4.64
C PHE A 16 12.05 -36.91 -5.36
N SER A 17 10.76 -37.22 -5.35
CA SER A 17 9.75 -36.56 -6.20
C SER A 17 9.06 -35.33 -5.61
N ALA A 18 9.52 -34.80 -4.46
CA ALA A 18 8.87 -33.67 -3.80
C ALA A 18 9.83 -32.53 -3.42
N PHE A 19 10.82 -32.24 -4.27
CA PHE A 19 11.63 -31.02 -4.12
C PHE A 19 10.90 -29.85 -4.79
N GLU A 20 9.91 -29.28 -4.10
CA GLU A 20 9.36 -27.98 -4.50
C GLU A 20 10.39 -26.91 -4.18
N TRP A 21 10.92 -26.26 -5.22
CA TRP A 21 11.83 -25.14 -5.04
C TRP A 21 11.01 -24.00 -4.45
N ALA A 22 11.34 -23.61 -3.22
CA ALA A 22 10.78 -22.42 -2.61
C ALA A 22 11.20 -21.21 -3.46
N LYS A 23 10.26 -20.67 -4.24
CA LYS A 23 10.47 -19.45 -5.02
C LYS A 23 10.35 -18.23 -4.12
N ALA A 24 11.28 -17.30 -4.30
CA ALA A 24 11.40 -16.11 -3.49
C ALA A 24 10.70 -14.93 -4.17
N ASP A 25 9.40 -15.00 -4.39
CA ASP A 25 8.67 -14.07 -5.27
C ASP A 25 8.02 -12.90 -4.52
N PHE A 26 7.63 -11.84 -5.27
CA PHE A 26 6.62 -10.87 -4.81
C PHE A 26 5.23 -11.33 -5.25
N ARG A 27 4.35 -11.63 -4.29
CA ARG A 27 3.01 -12.14 -4.56
C ARG A 27 1.92 -11.23 -4.02
N VAL A 28 0.82 -11.16 -4.73
CA VAL A 28 -0.42 -10.54 -4.22
C VAL A 28 -1.53 -11.57 -4.21
N CYS A 29 -2.16 -11.74 -3.06
CA CYS A 29 -3.30 -12.62 -2.84
C CYS A 29 -4.56 -11.78 -2.68
N ASN A 30 -5.54 -12.01 -3.55
CA ASN A 30 -6.81 -11.30 -3.50
C ASN A 30 -7.83 -12.12 -2.69
N THR A 31 -8.25 -11.60 -1.54
CA THR A 31 -9.33 -12.19 -0.72
C THR A 31 -10.58 -11.31 -0.68
N THR A 32 -10.69 -10.34 -1.60
CA THR A 32 -11.89 -9.52 -1.81
C THR A 32 -12.96 -10.29 -2.60
N GLN A 33 -14.15 -9.70 -2.69
CA GLN A 33 -15.28 -10.23 -3.46
C GLN A 33 -15.23 -9.93 -4.97
N GLU A 34 -14.27 -9.15 -5.45
CA GLU A 34 -14.16 -8.78 -6.87
C GLU A 34 -12.73 -8.95 -7.40
N ALA A 35 -12.59 -9.14 -8.72
CA ALA A 35 -11.27 -9.14 -9.34
C ALA A 35 -10.65 -7.74 -9.29
N VAL A 36 -9.33 -7.67 -9.10
CA VAL A 36 -8.62 -6.39 -8.97
C VAL A 36 -7.50 -6.27 -10.00
N GLY A 37 -7.35 -5.05 -10.54
CA GLY A 37 -6.21 -4.65 -11.35
C GLY A 37 -5.07 -4.20 -10.46
N ILE A 38 -3.84 -4.63 -10.74
CA ILE A 38 -2.65 -4.27 -9.96
C ILE A 38 -1.55 -3.76 -10.87
N ALA A 39 -0.87 -2.71 -10.42
CA ALA A 39 0.41 -2.25 -10.93
C ALA A 39 1.45 -2.22 -9.80
N ILE A 40 2.70 -2.49 -10.14
CA ILE A 40 3.83 -2.46 -9.19
C ILE A 40 4.89 -1.49 -9.69
N GLY A 41 5.51 -0.77 -8.77
CA GLY A 41 6.64 0.09 -9.03
C GLY A 41 7.81 -0.25 -8.12
N TYR A 42 9.02 -0.05 -8.61
CA TYR A 42 10.25 -0.29 -7.87
C TYR A 42 11.37 0.60 -8.39
N ARG A 43 12.43 0.68 -7.59
CA ARG A 43 13.61 1.46 -7.91
C ARG A 43 14.69 0.54 -8.46
N THR A 44 15.24 0.91 -9.60
CA THR A 44 16.45 0.29 -10.15
C THR A 44 17.68 1.09 -9.72
N VAL A 45 18.87 0.64 -10.14
CA VAL A 45 20.14 1.32 -9.82
C VAL A 45 20.14 2.79 -10.23
N SER A 46 19.45 3.14 -11.33
CA SER A 46 19.51 4.46 -11.95
C SER A 46 18.16 5.13 -12.13
N ASN A 47 17.04 4.41 -11.99
CA ASN A 47 15.72 4.94 -12.35
C ASN A 47 14.59 4.33 -11.50
N TRP A 48 13.38 4.80 -11.77
CA TRP A 48 12.13 4.20 -11.31
C TRP A 48 11.52 3.40 -12.45
N VAL A 49 10.89 2.29 -12.13
CA VAL A 49 10.13 1.47 -13.09
C VAL A 49 8.76 1.20 -12.50
N SER A 50 7.73 1.27 -13.34
CA SER A 50 6.37 0.85 -13.01
C SER A 50 5.85 -0.10 -14.08
N GLU A 51 5.24 -1.19 -13.64
CA GLU A 51 4.71 -2.27 -14.47
C GLU A 51 3.24 -2.55 -14.12
N GLY A 52 2.50 -3.09 -15.07
CA GLY A 52 1.09 -3.44 -14.93
C GLY A 52 0.53 -3.97 -16.26
N TRP A 53 -0.74 -4.32 -16.42
CA TRP A 53 -1.68 -4.64 -15.36
C TRP A 53 -1.67 -6.14 -15.11
N TRP A 54 -1.64 -6.53 -13.85
CA TRP A 54 -2.04 -7.87 -13.45
C TRP A 54 -3.50 -7.84 -13.05
N ILE A 55 -4.27 -8.79 -13.57
CA ILE A 55 -5.62 -9.05 -13.08
C ILE A 55 -5.53 -10.20 -12.09
N VAL A 56 -5.91 -9.93 -10.83
CA VAL A 56 -5.93 -10.93 -9.76
C VAL A 56 -7.39 -11.29 -9.46
N PRO A 57 -7.85 -12.49 -9.86
CA PRO A 57 -9.20 -12.96 -9.58
C PRO A 57 -9.45 -13.08 -8.07
N THR A 58 -10.73 -13.13 -7.69
CA THR A 58 -11.14 -13.38 -6.31
C THR A 58 -10.56 -14.69 -5.79
N THR A 59 -10.10 -14.72 -4.54
CA THR A 59 -9.51 -15.89 -3.86
C THR A 59 -8.27 -16.49 -4.52
N GLU A 60 -7.65 -15.78 -5.47
CA GLU A 60 -6.41 -16.21 -6.13
C GLU A 60 -5.21 -15.35 -5.71
N CYS A 61 -4.01 -15.90 -5.91
CA CYS A 61 -2.77 -15.15 -5.82
C CYS A 61 -2.06 -15.07 -7.18
N LYS A 62 -1.44 -13.94 -7.49
CA LYS A 62 -0.53 -13.78 -8.63
C LYS A 62 0.86 -13.36 -8.17
N THR A 63 1.87 -13.84 -8.89
CA THR A 63 3.25 -13.38 -8.77
C THR A 63 3.43 -12.14 -9.64
N LEU A 64 3.88 -11.04 -9.05
CA LEU A 64 4.17 -9.79 -9.77
C LEU A 64 5.65 -9.67 -10.14
N ILE A 65 6.53 -10.18 -9.28
CA ILE A 65 7.97 -10.27 -9.52
C ILE A 65 8.38 -11.72 -9.29
N ASP A 66 8.95 -12.36 -10.31
CA ASP A 66 9.49 -13.72 -10.24
C ASP A 66 10.93 -13.68 -9.74
N GLY A 67 11.25 -14.51 -8.75
CA GLY A 67 12.58 -14.59 -8.19
C GLY A 67 12.87 -13.55 -7.09
N PRO A 68 14.05 -13.69 -6.44
CA PRO A 68 14.39 -13.01 -5.20
C PRO A 68 14.31 -11.49 -5.33
N LEU A 69 13.70 -10.86 -4.33
CA LEU A 69 13.56 -9.41 -4.28
C LEU A 69 14.91 -8.72 -4.13
N GLU A 70 15.19 -7.78 -5.04
CA GLU A 70 16.45 -7.03 -5.09
C GLU A 70 16.37 -5.69 -4.34
N SER A 71 15.16 -5.22 -4.04
CA SER A 71 14.89 -3.99 -3.30
C SER A 71 14.15 -4.30 -2.00
N ARG A 72 14.36 -3.45 -0.98
CA ARG A 72 13.54 -3.44 0.25
C ARG A 72 12.17 -2.84 0.03
N PHE A 73 12.09 -1.80 -0.81
CA PHE A 73 10.87 -1.03 -1.00
C PHE A 73 10.28 -1.33 -2.39
N TYR A 74 9.00 -1.69 -2.38
CA TYR A 74 8.16 -1.81 -3.57
C TYR A 74 6.96 -0.91 -3.41
N TYR A 75 6.34 -0.55 -4.52
CA TYR A 75 5.23 0.40 -4.55
C TYR A 75 4.08 -0.27 -5.27
N LEU A 76 2.90 -0.31 -4.66
CA LEU A 76 1.74 -1.01 -5.20
C LEU A 76 0.62 -0.03 -5.50
N TYR A 77 0.02 -0.17 -6.68
CA TYR A 77 -1.23 0.49 -7.02
C TYR A 77 -2.27 -0.60 -7.30
N VAL A 78 -3.39 -0.54 -6.58
CA VAL A 78 -4.52 -1.46 -6.77
C VAL A 78 -5.68 -0.64 -7.33
N GLU A 79 -6.14 -1.02 -8.52
CA GLU A 79 -7.27 -0.37 -9.17
C GLU A 79 -8.56 -0.67 -8.38
N ASN A 80 -9.46 0.29 -8.34
CA ASN A 80 -10.77 0.20 -7.65
C ASN A 80 -10.73 -0.01 -6.12
N THR A 81 -9.58 0.08 -5.46
CA THR A 81 -9.58 0.14 -4.00
C THR A 81 -10.03 1.53 -3.53
N ARG A 82 -11.17 1.60 -2.84
CA ARG A 82 -11.57 2.79 -2.07
C ARG A 82 -10.62 3.07 -0.89
N LYS A 83 -9.69 2.15 -0.63
CA LYS A 83 -8.69 2.24 0.42
C LYS A 83 -7.67 3.31 0.05
N LYS A 84 -7.66 4.42 0.78
CA LYS A 84 -6.42 5.20 0.93
C LYS A 84 -5.47 4.32 1.73
N GLY A 85 -4.39 3.88 1.08
CA GLY A 85 -3.31 3.16 1.73
C GLY A 85 -2.86 3.80 3.03
N SER A 86 -2.65 2.98 4.05
CA SER A 86 -2.01 3.39 5.32
C SER A 86 -0.48 3.35 5.20
N GLY A 87 0.05 3.21 3.98
CA GLY A 87 1.46 3.27 3.68
C GLY A 87 2.12 4.55 4.18
N ILE A 88 3.32 4.36 4.71
CA ILE A 88 4.14 5.39 5.35
C ILE A 88 4.75 6.33 4.28
N GLY A 89 4.87 5.84 3.05
CA GLY A 89 5.32 6.55 1.85
C GLY A 89 4.34 6.42 0.69
N LYS A 90 4.26 7.48 -0.11
CA LYS A 90 3.48 7.56 -1.35
C LYS A 90 4.36 8.08 -2.46
N VAL A 91 4.33 7.44 -3.63
CA VAL A 91 5.11 7.86 -4.80
C VAL A 91 4.21 7.98 -6.02
N MET A 92 4.27 9.11 -6.70
CA MET A 92 3.54 9.31 -7.95
C MET A 92 4.30 8.69 -9.11
N MET A 93 3.72 7.69 -9.77
CA MET A 93 4.32 7.02 -10.93
C MET A 93 3.38 7.05 -12.14
N CYS A 94 3.89 6.62 -13.29
CA CYS A 94 3.16 6.62 -14.54
C CYS A 94 2.45 5.27 -14.75
N VAL A 95 1.23 5.30 -15.29
CA VAL A 95 0.49 4.10 -15.73
C VAL A 95 -0.14 4.34 -17.10
N GLN A 96 -0.52 3.28 -17.80
CA GLN A 96 -1.29 3.34 -19.05
C GLN A 96 -2.44 2.34 -19.03
N ASP A 97 -3.40 2.47 -19.94
CA ASP A 97 -4.63 1.66 -19.91
C ASP A 97 -4.43 0.18 -20.28
N SER A 98 -3.36 -0.16 -21.02
CA SER A 98 -3.00 -1.53 -21.43
C SER A 98 -1.82 -2.07 -20.62
N GLN A 99 -1.46 -3.35 -20.78
CA GLN A 99 -0.26 -3.92 -20.14
C GLN A 99 1.00 -3.10 -20.50
N PHE A 100 1.89 -2.90 -19.54
CA PHE A 100 2.93 -1.88 -19.56
C PHE A 100 4.13 -2.17 -18.69
N THR A 101 5.25 -1.59 -19.12
CA THR A 101 6.47 -1.36 -18.34
C THR A 101 6.94 0.04 -18.72
N ILE A 102 6.99 0.96 -17.74
CA ILE A 102 7.34 2.36 -17.96
C ILE A 102 8.54 2.70 -17.08
N GLU A 103 9.60 3.18 -17.71
CA GLU A 103 10.75 3.75 -17.01
C GLU A 103 10.54 5.24 -16.75
N GLY A 104 10.89 5.68 -15.54
CA GLY A 104 10.84 7.07 -15.09
C GLY A 104 9.45 7.57 -14.71
N ILE A 105 9.41 8.38 -13.65
CA ILE A 105 8.17 8.91 -13.05
C ILE A 105 7.83 10.35 -13.48
N HIS A 106 8.68 10.95 -14.33
CA HIS A 106 8.53 12.34 -14.75
C HIS A 106 7.72 12.45 -16.06
N ASN A 107 7.01 13.57 -16.20
CA ASN A 107 6.30 13.95 -17.42
C ASN A 107 5.31 12.91 -17.95
N CYS A 108 4.64 12.14 -17.08
CA CYS A 108 3.69 11.08 -17.47
C CYS A 108 2.70 11.58 -18.54
N PHE A 109 2.00 12.68 -18.27
CA PHE A 109 0.99 13.23 -19.19
C PHE A 109 1.55 13.62 -20.57
N VAL A 110 2.73 14.24 -20.62
CA VAL A 110 3.36 14.63 -21.89
C VAL A 110 3.80 13.39 -22.69
N ARG A 111 4.13 12.30 -21.99
CA ARG A 111 4.47 11.00 -22.58
C ARG A 111 3.25 10.16 -22.96
N GLY A 112 2.03 10.66 -22.72
CA GLY A 112 0.78 9.93 -23.00
C GLY A 112 0.34 8.97 -21.89
N PHE A 113 0.94 9.05 -20.71
CA PHE A 113 0.61 8.23 -19.55
C PHE A 113 -0.22 8.98 -18.52
N GLN A 114 -0.93 8.24 -17.69
CA GLN A 114 -1.61 8.77 -16.51
C GLN A 114 -0.64 8.82 -15.33
N ARG A 115 -0.90 9.70 -14.37
CA ARG A 115 -0.10 9.82 -13.14
C ARG A 115 -0.95 9.42 -11.95
N VAL A 116 -0.55 8.35 -11.25
CA VAL A 116 -1.29 7.81 -10.09
C VAL A 116 -0.37 7.66 -8.88
N GLU A 117 -0.97 7.54 -7.71
CA GLU A 117 -0.29 7.40 -6.43
C GLU A 117 -0.13 5.91 -6.08
N PHE A 118 1.11 5.45 -5.92
CA PHE A 118 1.41 4.10 -5.44
C PHE A 118 1.69 4.11 -3.93
N GLU A 119 1.24 3.08 -3.23
CA GLU A 119 1.48 2.85 -1.80
C GLU A 119 2.79 2.10 -1.58
N GLU A 120 3.64 2.60 -0.68
CA GLU A 120 4.90 1.94 -0.34
C GLU A 120 4.68 0.69 0.54
N ILE A 121 5.37 -0.38 0.14
CA ILE A 121 5.47 -1.66 0.85
C ILE A 121 6.93 -1.82 1.28
N ASP A 122 7.18 -1.79 2.59
CA ASP A 122 8.47 -2.12 3.19
C ASP A 122 8.54 -3.63 3.43
N THR A 123 9.38 -4.32 2.66
CA THR A 123 9.59 -5.77 2.78
C THR A 123 10.59 -6.13 3.90
N GLY A 124 11.23 -5.13 4.52
CA GLY A 124 12.22 -5.35 5.57
C GLY A 124 13.45 -6.14 5.10
N ASP A 125 13.89 -5.91 3.86
CA ASP A 125 15.02 -6.60 3.21
C ASP A 125 14.80 -8.12 3.00
N GLN A 126 13.54 -8.57 3.02
CA GLN A 126 13.20 -9.95 2.72
C GLN A 126 13.29 -10.24 1.23
N THR A 127 13.76 -11.44 0.88
CA THR A 127 13.90 -11.88 -0.51
C THR A 127 12.60 -12.36 -1.13
N ASN A 128 11.51 -12.45 -0.36
CA ASN A 128 10.16 -12.76 -0.83
C ASN A 128 9.15 -11.97 -0.01
N TRP A 129 7.98 -11.71 -0.59
CA TRP A 129 6.94 -10.95 0.09
C TRP A 129 5.56 -11.31 -0.43
N MET A 130 4.55 -11.23 0.45
CA MET A 130 3.15 -11.44 0.07
C MET A 130 2.27 -10.34 0.64
N VAL A 131 1.52 -9.68 -0.25
CA VAL A 131 0.47 -8.73 0.11
C VAL A 131 -0.88 -9.44 0.03
N GLN A 132 -1.66 -9.38 1.10
CA GLN A 132 -3.03 -9.86 1.11
C GLN A 132 -4.01 -8.69 1.00
N LEU A 133 -4.84 -8.72 -0.05
CA LEU A 133 -5.92 -7.76 -0.23
C LEU A 133 -7.19 -8.29 0.44
N THR A 134 -7.76 -7.52 1.33
CA THR A 134 -8.98 -7.84 2.07
C THR A 134 -10.02 -6.75 1.90
N ASP A 135 -11.29 -7.15 1.92
CA ASP A 135 -12.39 -6.21 2.09
C ASP A 135 -12.38 -5.72 3.54
N GLU A 136 -11.87 -4.52 3.79
CA GLU A 136 -12.19 -3.84 5.04
C GLU A 136 -13.68 -3.51 4.99
N PRO A 137 -14.49 -3.90 5.99
CA PRO A 137 -15.85 -3.40 6.08
C PRO A 137 -15.74 -1.89 6.19
N VAL A 138 -16.22 -1.18 5.16
CA VAL A 138 -16.51 0.24 5.27
C VAL A 138 -17.57 0.32 6.35
N LEU A 139 -17.16 0.52 7.61
CA LEU A 139 -18.00 1.08 8.64
C LEU A 139 -18.46 2.41 8.07
N HIS A 140 -19.58 2.38 7.34
CA HIS A 140 -20.37 3.55 7.09
C HIS A 140 -20.62 4.09 8.48
N ASP A 141 -20.10 5.29 8.72
CA ASP A 141 -20.32 6.10 9.90
C ASP A 141 -21.83 6.34 10.01
N SER A 142 -22.53 5.31 10.45
CA SER A 142 -23.96 5.27 10.66
C SER A 142 -24.10 5.98 11.97
N ILE A 143 -24.49 7.26 11.86
CA ILE A 143 -24.89 8.14 12.94
C ILE A 143 -25.68 7.31 13.97
N ALA A 144 -25.01 6.87 15.02
CA ALA A 144 -25.65 6.28 16.17
C ALA A 144 -26.21 7.45 16.99
N PRO A 145 -27.53 7.51 17.26
CA PRO A 145 -28.04 8.47 18.22
C PRO A 145 -27.42 8.12 19.58
N LYS A 146 -26.74 9.08 20.20
CA LYS A 146 -26.24 8.97 21.58
C LYS A 146 -27.42 8.79 22.53
N SER A 147 -27.89 7.56 22.69
CA SER A 147 -28.85 7.21 23.72
C SER A 147 -28.11 7.01 25.04
N ALA A 148 -28.32 7.98 25.91
CA ALA A 148 -28.10 8.02 27.35
C ALA A 148 -27.63 6.73 28.02
N SER A 149 -26.48 6.81 28.69
CA SER A 149 -26.15 5.99 29.85
C SER A 149 -25.78 6.93 30.98
N ILE A 150 -26.74 7.12 31.89
CA ILE A 150 -26.60 7.85 33.14
C ILE A 150 -25.65 7.05 34.03
N SER A 151 -24.46 7.57 34.27
CA SER A 151 -23.57 7.10 35.35
C SER A 151 -23.42 8.22 36.38
N LYS A 152 -24.01 7.92 37.54
CA LYS A 152 -24.04 8.72 38.77
C LYS A 152 -22.61 8.87 39.29
N VAL A 153 -22.05 10.09 39.27
CA VAL A 153 -20.75 10.38 39.92
C VAL A 153 -20.99 11.23 41.15
N THR A 154 -20.60 10.62 42.26
CA THR A 154 -20.61 11.08 43.64
C THR A 154 -19.90 12.44 43.80
N SER A 155 -20.57 13.30 44.55
CA SER A 155 -20.18 14.65 44.93
C SER A 155 -18.91 14.72 45.77
N THR A 156 -17.98 15.60 45.40
CA THR A 156 -17.03 16.21 46.34
C THR A 156 -16.81 17.67 45.93
N PRO A 157 -17.00 18.66 46.82
CA PRO A 157 -16.87 20.07 46.45
C PRO A 157 -15.40 20.50 46.56
N ILE A 158 -14.83 21.03 45.48
CA ILE A 158 -13.54 21.73 45.53
C ILE A 158 -13.75 23.15 45.00
N PHE A 159 -13.77 24.06 45.96
CA PHE A 159 -13.41 25.48 45.94
C PHE A 159 -13.32 26.18 44.58
N ALA A 160 -14.25 27.12 44.38
CA ALA A 160 -14.18 28.16 43.37
C ALA A 160 -13.00 29.10 43.65
N LEU A 161 -12.04 29.17 42.73
CA LEU A 161 -11.18 30.34 42.58
C LEU A 161 -11.60 31.15 41.35
N SER A 162 -11.85 32.41 41.63
CA SER A 162 -12.21 33.50 40.73
C SER A 162 -11.19 33.67 39.59
N ALA A 163 -11.66 33.55 38.34
CA ALA A 163 -10.89 33.91 37.16
C ALA A 163 -11.35 35.29 36.65
N LYS A 164 -10.42 36.23 36.66
CA LYS A 164 -10.54 37.59 36.12
C LYS A 164 -10.47 37.53 34.59
N PRO A 165 -11.30 38.28 33.83
CA PRO A 165 -11.29 38.21 32.38
C PRO A 165 -10.04 38.88 31.80
N LEU A 166 -9.25 38.12 31.02
CA LEU A 166 -8.17 38.65 30.20
C LEU A 166 -8.76 39.22 28.91
N SER A 167 -8.53 40.51 28.68
CA SER A 167 -8.87 41.22 27.46
C SER A 167 -7.99 40.77 26.29
N ILE A 168 -8.62 40.58 25.13
CA ILE A 168 -7.99 40.25 23.84
C ILE A 168 -7.62 41.58 23.15
N PRO A 169 -6.35 41.84 22.78
CA PRO A 169 -6.03 42.91 21.86
C PRO A 169 -6.17 42.41 20.41
N ASN A 170 -7.11 43.01 19.68
CA ASN A 170 -7.23 42.86 18.24
C ASN A 170 -6.18 43.69 17.49
N SER A 171 -5.93 43.27 16.24
CA SER A 171 -5.25 43.96 15.14
C SER A 171 -3.75 43.70 14.97
N VAL A 172 -3.44 42.73 14.11
CA VAL A 172 -2.21 42.72 13.31
C VAL A 172 -2.65 43.03 11.87
N SER A 173 -2.13 44.14 11.34
CA SER A 173 -2.40 44.63 9.99
C SER A 173 -1.74 43.73 8.94
N ALA A 174 -2.44 43.51 7.82
CA ALA A 174 -1.93 42.77 6.67
C ALA A 174 -0.78 43.52 5.96
N PRO A 175 0.20 42.82 5.37
CA PRO A 175 1.27 43.45 4.62
C PRO A 175 0.81 43.88 3.22
N THR A 176 1.20 45.09 2.82
CA THR A 176 0.94 45.69 1.51
C THR A 176 1.82 45.04 0.44
N PHE A 177 1.20 44.55 -0.64
CA PHE A 177 1.88 43.99 -1.81
C PHE A 177 2.43 45.12 -2.71
N VAL A 178 3.73 45.10 -3.00
CA VAL A 178 4.39 46.04 -3.94
C VAL A 178 4.62 45.30 -5.27
N PRO A 179 4.08 45.77 -6.41
CA PRO A 179 4.35 45.16 -7.71
C PRO A 179 5.75 45.52 -8.24
N PRO A 180 6.38 44.63 -9.04
CA PRO A 180 7.70 44.87 -9.61
C PRO A 180 7.66 45.91 -10.73
N LYS A 181 8.69 46.77 -10.75
CA LYS A 181 8.89 47.86 -11.71
C LYS A 181 9.35 47.27 -13.06
N SER A 182 8.67 47.63 -14.16
CA SER A 182 9.11 47.28 -15.50
C SER A 182 10.35 48.10 -15.88
N SER A 183 11.44 47.44 -16.27
CA SER A 183 12.58 48.06 -16.91
C SER A 183 12.32 48.20 -18.41
N SER A 184 12.36 49.44 -18.91
CA SER A 184 12.65 49.77 -20.31
C SER A 184 14.15 49.69 -20.58
#